data_AF-A0A3D8QJQ0-F1
#
_entry.id   AF-A0A3D8QJQ0-F1
#
_cell.length_a   1.000
_cell.length_b   1.000
_cell.length_c   1.000
_cell.angle_alpha   90.00
_cell.angle_beta   90.00
_cell.angle_gamma   90.00
#
_symmetry.space_group_name_H-M   'P 1'
#
loop_
_entity.id
_entity.type
_entity.pdbx_description
1 polymer ?
#
loop_
_entity_poly.entity_id
_entity_poly.type
_entity_poly.pdbx_seq_one_letter_code
_entity_poly.pdbx_strand_id
1 'polypeptide(L)'
;MPPSKLARCALYAASFLSAVSVAGHTQMGFDVVFPSLSSKLALNDPGAISAKIGWLEGNMVYAMMAILCAKWAKFGLNDNYDKAALASVAAYKVFCGIGFARSGIYGPTIPLFGIPALVVSSQLL
;
A
#
# COMPACT_ATOMS: atom_id res chain seq x y z
N MET A 1 1.19 7.03 -24.33
CA MET A 1 1.37 8.50 -24.44
C MET A 1 1.85 9.01 -23.09
N PRO A 2 2.68 10.06 -23.04
CA PRO A 2 3.04 10.68 -21.76
C PRO A 2 1.78 11.26 -21.08
N PRO A 3 1.62 11.09 -19.76
CA PRO A 3 0.44 11.56 -19.02
C PRO A 3 0.33 13.09 -18.99
N SER A 4 -0.90 13.59 -18.86
CA SER A 4 -1.18 15.02 -18.70
C SER A 4 -0.48 15.58 -17.44
N LYS A 5 -0.31 16.92 -17.36
CA LYS A 5 0.28 17.54 -16.16
C LYS A 5 -0.48 17.16 -14.89
N LEU A 6 -1.81 17.12 -14.96
CA LEU A 6 -2.65 16.82 -13.81
C LEU A 6 -2.56 15.34 -13.42
N ALA A 7 -2.56 14.42 -14.41
CA ALA A 7 -2.30 13.01 -14.18
C ALA A 7 -0.93 12.77 -13.52
N ARG A 8 0.11 13.49 -13.97
CA ARG A 8 1.46 13.42 -13.36
C ARG A 8 1.46 13.88 -11.91
N CYS A 9 0.78 15.00 -11.60
CA CYS A 9 0.65 15.47 -10.22
C CYS A 9 -0.05 14.43 -9.34
N ALA A 10 -1.15 13.83 -9.82
CA ALA A 10 -1.87 12.78 -9.10
C ALA A 10 -0.98 11.54 -8.85
N LEU A 11 -0.21 11.11 -9.85
CA LEU A 11 0.70 9.97 -9.74
C LEU A 11 1.87 10.26 -8.79
N TYR A 12 2.47 11.46 -8.82
CA TYR A 12 3.49 11.83 -7.85
C TYR A 12 2.93 11.96 -6.43
N ALA A 13 1.72 12.48 -6.27
CA ALA A 13 1.05 12.50 -4.97
C ALA A 13 0.80 11.07 -4.44
N ALA A 14 0.31 10.16 -5.29
CA ALA A 14 0.14 8.75 -4.93
C ALA A 14 1.48 8.07 -4.59
N SER A 15 2.56 8.42 -5.32
CA SER A 15 3.92 7.95 -5.04
C SER A 15 4.39 8.41 -3.66
N PHE A 16 4.28 9.69 -3.37
CA PHE A 16 4.65 10.27 -2.08
C PHE A 16 3.85 9.68 -0.93
N LEU A 17 2.51 9.61 -1.06
CA LEU A 17 1.64 9.00 -0.07
C LEU A 17 1.99 7.53 0.18
N SER A 18 2.35 6.78 -0.87
CA SER A 18 2.80 5.39 -0.73
C SER A 18 4.12 5.30 0.04
N ALA A 19 5.08 6.19 -0.22
CA ALA A 19 6.35 6.24 0.51
C ALA A 19 6.17 6.62 1.99
N VAL A 20 5.32 7.61 2.29
CA VAL A 20 4.99 7.97 3.67
C VAL A 20 4.23 6.83 4.36
N SER A 21 3.33 6.16 3.64
CA SER A 21 2.57 5.02 4.18
C SER A 21 3.48 3.84 4.53
N VAL A 22 4.53 3.55 3.75
CA VAL A 22 5.45 2.46 4.12
C VAL A 22 6.20 2.79 5.42
N ALA A 23 6.63 4.04 5.60
CA ALA A 23 7.27 4.47 6.84
C ALA A 23 6.30 4.36 8.03
N GLY A 24 5.08 4.88 7.89
CA GLY A 24 4.06 4.83 8.95
C GLY A 24 3.61 3.41 9.29
N HIS A 25 3.41 2.54 8.29
CA HIS A 25 3.01 1.15 8.49
C HIS A 25 4.14 0.30 9.10
N THR A 26 5.39 0.61 8.74
CA THR A 26 6.57 0.01 9.38
C THR A 26 6.63 0.42 10.86
N GLN A 27 6.49 1.72 11.15
CA GLN A 27 6.49 2.25 12.51
C GLN A 27 5.37 1.62 13.36
N MET A 28 4.15 1.55 12.83
CA MET A 28 3.02 0.87 13.48
C MET A 28 3.32 -0.61 13.80
N GLY A 29 4.11 -1.27 12.95
CA GLY A 29 4.59 -2.62 13.20
C GLY A 29 5.36 -2.73 14.51
N PHE A 30 6.31 -1.83 14.74
CA PHE A 30 7.13 -1.82 15.95
C PHE A 30 6.38 -1.32 17.18
N ASP A 31 5.49 -0.34 17.02
CA ASP A 31 4.81 0.30 18.14
C ASP A 31 3.63 -0.53 18.65
N VAL A 32 2.92 -1.25 17.78
CA VAL A 32 1.65 -1.89 18.10
C VAL A 32 1.66 -3.38 17.80
N VAL A 33 2.05 -3.78 16.60
CA VAL A 33 1.82 -5.15 16.10
C VAL A 33 2.80 -6.15 16.71
N PHE A 34 4.09 -5.89 16.59
CA PHE A 34 5.12 -6.80 17.08
C PHE A 34 5.06 -6.97 18.60
N PRO A 35 4.86 -5.91 19.42
CA PRO A 35 4.63 -6.08 20.86
C PRO A 35 3.42 -6.99 21.16
N SER A 36 2.31 -6.80 20.45
CA SER A 36 1.09 -7.61 20.61
C SER A 36 1.30 -9.09 20.24
N LEU A 37 2.28 -9.38 19.38
CA LEU A 37 2.65 -10.73 18.94
C LEU A 37 3.87 -11.30 19.69
N SER A 38 4.37 -10.67 20.76
CA SER A 38 5.65 -11.02 21.41
C SER A 38 5.52 -11.59 22.83
N SER A 39 4.42 -12.26 23.16
CA SER A 39 4.36 -13.02 24.41
C SER A 39 5.23 -14.29 24.35
N LYS A 40 5.74 -14.78 25.49
CA LYS A 40 6.52 -16.04 25.53
C LYS A 40 5.77 -17.25 24.96
N LEU A 41 4.43 -17.24 25.05
CA LEU A 41 3.57 -18.25 24.40
C LEU A 41 3.51 -18.07 22.87
N ALA A 42 3.54 -16.84 22.37
CA ALA A 42 3.46 -16.51 20.95
C ALA A 42 4.79 -16.69 20.20
N LEU A 43 5.95 -16.71 20.87
CA LEU A 43 7.26 -16.84 20.19
C LEU A 43 7.45 -18.16 19.44
N ASN A 44 6.76 -19.21 19.87
CA ASN A 44 6.80 -20.52 19.22
C ASN A 44 5.49 -20.83 18.47
N ASP A 45 4.53 -19.90 18.45
CA ASP A 45 3.30 -20.06 17.71
C ASP A 45 3.55 -19.75 16.23
N PRO A 46 3.38 -20.73 15.31
CA PRO A 46 3.61 -20.49 13.88
C PRO A 46 2.75 -19.35 13.33
N GLY A 47 1.53 -19.15 13.85
CA GLY A 47 0.64 -18.07 13.44
C GLY A 47 1.20 -16.69 13.77
N ALA A 48 1.68 -16.49 14.98
CA ALA A 48 2.30 -15.24 15.42
C ALA A 48 3.60 -14.93 14.65
N ILE A 49 4.41 -15.95 14.36
CA ILE A 49 5.61 -15.82 13.51
C ILE A 49 5.22 -15.39 12.10
N SER A 50 4.27 -16.10 11.47
CA SER A 50 3.77 -15.77 10.12
C SER A 50 3.13 -14.39 10.06
N ALA A 51 2.40 -13.95 11.09
CA ALA A 51 1.81 -12.63 11.16
C ALA A 51 2.89 -11.51 11.20
N LYS A 52 3.99 -11.72 11.92
CA LYS A 52 5.13 -10.77 11.92
C LYS A 52 5.79 -10.67 10.54
N ILE A 53 6.02 -11.81 9.89
CA ILE A 53 6.58 -11.85 8.52
C ILE A 53 5.63 -11.17 7.53
N GLY A 54 4.35 -11.54 7.54
CA GLY A 54 3.33 -10.97 6.67
C GLY A 54 3.14 -9.46 6.84
N TRP A 55 3.34 -8.94 8.06
CA TRP A 55 3.35 -7.49 8.30
C TRP A 55 4.50 -6.80 7.54
N LEU A 56 5.71 -7.37 7.58
CA LEU A 56 6.87 -6.84 6.88
C LEU A 56 6.74 -6.99 5.36
N GLU A 57 6.19 -8.11 4.87
CA GLU A 57 5.88 -8.30 3.44
C GLU A 57 4.86 -7.25 2.96
N GLY A 58 3.85 -6.93 3.76
CA GLY A 58 2.88 -5.87 3.46
C GLY A 58 3.51 -4.50 3.25
N ASN A 59 4.62 -4.19 3.93
CA ASN A 59 5.37 -2.95 3.70
C ASN A 59 5.94 -2.88 2.28
N MET A 60 6.34 -4.01 1.70
CA MET A 60 6.87 -4.05 0.33
C MET A 60 5.82 -3.59 -0.68
N VAL A 61 4.54 -3.87 -0.45
CA VAL A 61 3.45 -3.43 -1.34
C VAL A 61 3.36 -1.90 -1.41
N TYR A 62 3.52 -1.21 -0.27
CA TYR A 62 3.57 0.26 -0.26
C TYR A 62 4.81 0.80 -0.96
N ALA A 63 5.98 0.21 -0.73
CA ALA A 63 7.23 0.62 -1.38
C ALA A 63 7.15 0.42 -2.91
N MET A 64 6.66 -0.74 -3.36
CA MET A 64 6.46 -1.03 -4.78
C MET A 64 5.48 -0.05 -5.42
N MET A 65 4.37 0.26 -4.73
CA MET A 65 3.40 1.23 -5.24
C MET A 65 4.02 2.63 -5.39
N ALA A 66 4.89 3.05 -4.46
CA ALA A 66 5.61 4.32 -4.55
C ALA A 66 6.47 4.38 -5.82
N ILE A 67 7.24 3.32 -6.09
CA ILE A 67 8.13 3.21 -7.26
C ILE A 67 7.31 3.17 -8.55
N LEU A 68 6.25 2.35 -8.61
CA LEU A 68 5.38 2.22 -9.77
C LEU A 68 4.68 3.54 -10.10
N CYS A 69 4.16 4.25 -9.10
CA CYS A 69 3.55 5.56 -9.32
C CYS A 69 4.56 6.58 -9.86
N ALA A 70 5.80 6.58 -9.36
CA ALA A 70 6.86 7.45 -9.89
C ALA A 70 7.25 7.09 -11.33
N LYS A 71 7.27 5.80 -11.68
CA LYS A 71 7.45 5.30 -13.06
C LYS A 71 6.30 5.80 -13.95
N TRP A 72 5.05 5.54 -13.57
CA TRP A 72 3.88 5.92 -14.34
C TRP A 72 3.75 7.45 -14.48
N ALA A 73 4.20 8.24 -13.51
CA ALA A 73 4.25 9.71 -13.63
C ALA A 73 5.22 10.21 -14.71
N LYS A 74 6.22 9.40 -15.09
CA LYS A 74 7.18 9.73 -16.15
C LYS A 74 6.76 9.15 -17.50
N PHE A 75 6.35 7.89 -17.51
CA PHE A 75 6.18 7.11 -18.73
C PHE A 75 4.71 6.86 -19.09
N GLY A 76 3.79 7.04 -18.16
CA GLY A 76 2.39 6.64 -18.27
C GLY A 76 2.17 5.17 -17.86
N LEU A 77 0.91 4.83 -17.61
CA LEU A 77 0.43 3.48 -17.33
C LEU A 77 -0.15 2.92 -18.65
N ASN A 78 0.71 2.41 -19.53
CA ASN A 78 0.33 2.20 -20.94
C ASN A 78 0.05 0.74 -21.30
N ASP A 79 0.77 -0.21 -20.70
CA ASP A 79 0.74 -1.62 -21.11
C ASP A 79 -0.12 -2.49 -20.18
N ASN A 80 -0.35 -3.74 -20.61
CA ASN A 80 -1.16 -4.70 -19.85
C ASN A 80 -0.47 -5.15 -18.55
N TYR A 81 0.85 -5.10 -18.47
CA TYR A 81 1.59 -5.47 -17.26
C TYR A 81 1.46 -4.38 -16.20
N ASP A 82 1.52 -3.11 -16.58
CA ASP A 82 1.25 -1.96 -15.72
C ASP A 82 -0.18 -2.02 -15.16
N LYS A 83 -1.17 -2.35 -16.02
CA LYS A 83 -2.57 -2.54 -15.60
C LYS A 83 -2.73 -3.73 -14.65
N ALA A 84 -2.06 -4.85 -14.93
CA ALA A 84 -2.08 -6.02 -14.07
C ALA A 84 -1.42 -5.75 -12.70
N ALA A 85 -0.32 -5.00 -12.67
CA ALA A 85 0.35 -4.57 -11.45
C ALA A 85 -0.56 -3.66 -10.62
N LEU A 86 -1.18 -2.65 -11.25
CA LEU A 86 -2.15 -1.78 -10.59
C LEU A 86 -3.33 -2.59 -10.03
N ALA A 87 -3.94 -3.47 -10.85
CA ALA A 87 -5.08 -4.27 -10.43
C ALA A 87 -4.74 -5.17 -9.23
N SER A 88 -3.58 -5.82 -9.25
CA SER A 88 -3.11 -6.69 -8.17
C SER A 88 -2.90 -5.91 -6.87
N VAL A 89 -2.19 -4.77 -6.94
CA VAL A 89 -1.93 -3.93 -5.76
C VAL A 89 -3.21 -3.30 -5.24
N ALA A 90 -4.10 -2.83 -6.12
CA ALA A 90 -5.38 -2.25 -5.74
C ALA A 90 -6.28 -3.28 -5.06
N ALA A 91 -6.37 -4.50 -5.59
CA ALA A 91 -7.15 -5.58 -4.98
C ALA A 91 -6.64 -5.94 -3.58
N TYR A 92 -5.33 -6.09 -3.42
CA TYR A 92 -4.70 -6.30 -2.11
C TYR A 92 -5.05 -5.17 -1.14
N LYS A 93 -4.86 -3.91 -1.56
CA LYS A 93 -5.12 -2.75 -0.71
C LYS A 93 -6.59 -2.62 -0.31
N VAL A 94 -7.52 -2.89 -1.22
CA VAL A 94 -8.97 -2.88 -0.93
C VAL A 94 -9.31 -3.98 0.08
N PHE A 95 -8.80 -5.20 -0.12
CA PHE A 95 -9.01 -6.31 0.80
C PHE A 95 -8.51 -5.98 2.21
N CYS A 96 -7.27 -5.48 2.34
CA CYS A 96 -6.71 -5.05 3.61
C CYS A 96 -7.50 -3.88 4.22
N GLY A 97 -7.91 -2.91 3.41
CA GLY A 97 -8.68 -1.74 3.86
C GLY A 97 -10.03 -2.14 4.46
N ILE A 98 -10.73 -3.10 3.84
CA ILE A 98 -11.96 -3.68 4.38
C ILE A 98 -11.67 -4.38 5.71
N GLY A 99 -10.57 -5.14 5.81
CA GLY A 99 -10.15 -5.79 7.05
C GLY A 99 -9.96 -4.79 8.20
N PHE A 100 -9.18 -3.73 7.96
CA PHE A 100 -8.97 -2.67 8.96
C PHE A 100 -10.27 -1.96 9.36
N ALA A 101 -11.13 -1.64 8.39
CA ALA A 101 -12.42 -1.00 8.65
C ALA A 101 -13.34 -1.88 9.51
N ARG A 102 -13.39 -3.18 9.24
CA ARG A 102 -14.19 -4.15 10.03
C ARG A 102 -13.68 -4.32 11.45
N SER A 103 -12.39 -4.10 11.68
CA SER A 103 -11.76 -4.10 13.00
C SER A 103 -11.83 -2.75 13.71
N GLY A 104 -12.52 -1.74 13.14
CA GLY A 104 -12.64 -0.40 13.72
C GLY A 104 -11.36 0.46 13.67
N ILE A 105 -10.36 0.04 12.89
CA ILE A 105 -9.06 0.72 12.78
C ILE A 105 -9.06 1.56 11.49
N TYR A 106 -9.35 2.85 11.57
CA TYR A 106 -9.57 3.68 10.39
C TYR A 106 -8.31 4.36 9.82
N GLY A 107 -7.27 4.60 10.63
CA GLY A 107 -6.05 5.29 10.17
C GLY A 107 -5.44 4.71 8.88
N PRO A 108 -5.17 3.40 8.82
CA PRO A 108 -4.64 2.73 7.63
C PRO A 108 -5.62 2.70 6.43
N THR A 109 -6.93 2.84 6.65
CA THR A 109 -7.92 2.74 5.56
C THR A 109 -7.78 3.88 4.54
N ILE A 110 -7.35 5.06 4.99
CA ILE A 110 -7.15 6.23 4.14
C ILE A 110 -6.12 5.95 3.04
N PRO A 111 -4.86 5.56 3.33
CA PRO A 111 -3.90 5.24 2.28
C PRO A 111 -4.24 3.95 1.51
N LEU A 112 -4.94 2.99 2.13
CA LEU A 112 -5.35 1.75 1.46
C LEU A 112 -6.36 2.01 0.33
N PHE A 113 -7.33 2.90 0.53
CA PHE A 113 -8.31 3.25 -0.51
C PHE A 113 -7.89 4.45 -1.35
N GLY A 114 -7.30 5.47 -0.73
CA GLY A 114 -6.97 6.74 -1.37
C GLY A 114 -5.88 6.63 -2.44
N ILE A 115 -4.84 5.80 -2.21
CA ILE A 115 -3.76 5.64 -3.18
C ILE A 115 -4.28 4.98 -4.47
N PRO A 116 -4.97 3.82 -4.44
CA PRO A 116 -5.58 3.27 -5.64
C PRO A 116 -6.55 4.25 -6.33
N ALA A 117 -7.38 4.95 -5.56
CA ALA A 117 -8.32 5.92 -6.11
C ALA A 117 -7.61 7.05 -6.87
N LEU A 118 -6.50 7.58 -6.34
CA LEU A 118 -5.69 8.59 -7.01
C LEU A 118 -5.09 8.08 -8.32
N VAL A 119 -4.57 6.84 -8.35
CA VAL A 119 -3.98 6.26 -9.57
C VAL A 119 -5.04 5.95 -10.63
N VAL A 120 -6.23 5.50 -10.22
CA VAL A 120 -7.35 5.31 -11.16
C VAL A 120 -7.82 6.67 -11.69
N SER A 121 -7.96 7.66 -10.81
CA SER A 121 -8.36 9.01 -11.19
C SER A 121 -7.38 9.64 -12.17
N SER A 122 -6.06 9.39 -12.03
CA SER A 122 -5.07 9.91 -12.98
C SER A 122 -5.21 9.36 -14.40
N GLN A 123 -6.00 8.30 -14.63
CA GLN A 123 -6.28 7.79 -15.97
C GLN A 123 -7.42 8.56 -16.67
N LEU A 124 -8.13 9.41 -15.91
CA LEU A 124 -9.24 10.24 -16.38
C LEU A 124 -8.85 11.71 -16.55
N LEU A 125 -7.60 12.08 -16.20
CA LEU A 125 -7.04 13.43 -16.16
C LEU A 125 -5.99 13.64 -17.26
#